data_AF-A0AAD8LBB6-F1
#
_entry.id   AF-A0AAD8LBB6-F1
#
_cell.length_a   1.000
_cell.length_b   1.000
_cell.length_c   1.000
_cell.angle_alpha   90.00
_cell.angle_beta   90.00
_cell.angle_gamma   90.00
#
_symmetry.space_group_name_H-M   'P 1'
#
loop_
_entity.id
_entity.type
_entity.pdbx_description
1 polymer ?
#
loop_
_entity_poly.entity_id
_entity_poly.type
_entity_poly.pdbx_seq_one_letter_code
_entity_poly.pdbx_strand_id
1 'polypeptide(L)'
;MEITEVLSSSSVDLILDQPSPFVNLKSLKVYPERECQGKRAPKKVTMSTKLKSFLLDSSPGSTFTMVSREEVEAQKLMDEVRVLLEKTNGKSKTNRAQLEQGKTIVGSHEHKKLKIGEKMVDIMSGCENTGLQLSQRIENTRRVLSKLQRMTVLLTKLPASKSAKFQTCISSLYAEVGDILNHLKDCLNFQEQS
;
A
#
# COMPACT_ATOMS: atom_id res chain seq x y z
N MET A 1 -23.69 4.29 -6.33
CA MET A 1 -24.35 4.40 -5.02
C MET A 1 -23.68 3.42 -4.07
N GLU A 2 -23.35 3.86 -2.86
CA GLU A 2 -22.74 3.05 -1.80
C GLU A 2 -23.75 2.97 -0.65
N ILE A 3 -24.20 1.76 -0.31
CA ILE A 3 -25.15 1.54 0.78
C ILE A 3 -24.38 0.88 1.92
N THR A 4 -24.20 1.61 3.02
CA THR A 4 -23.70 1.09 4.28
C THR A 4 -24.85 1.05 5.27
N GLU A 5 -25.71 0.04 5.17
CA GLU A 5 -26.78 -0.17 6.14
C GLU A 5 -26.72 -1.61 6.64
N VAL A 6 -26.68 -1.74 7.97
CA VAL A 6 -26.65 -3.03 8.65
C VAL A 6 -28.00 -3.70 8.38
N LEU A 7 -27.99 -4.74 7.54
CA LEU A 7 -29.15 -5.56 7.22
C LEU A 7 -29.54 -6.42 8.44
N SER A 8 -30.05 -5.78 9.48
CA SER A 8 -30.62 -6.44 10.66
C SER A 8 -31.92 -7.10 10.25
N SER A 9 -31.99 -8.42 10.41
CA SER A 9 -33.00 -9.32 9.85
C SER A 9 -34.46 -9.05 10.24
N SER A 10 -34.76 -8.14 11.18
CA SER A 10 -36.14 -7.89 11.61
C SER A 10 -36.86 -6.72 10.92
N SER A 11 -36.17 -5.82 10.20
CA SER A 11 -36.82 -4.73 9.46
C SER A 11 -36.91 -4.98 7.95
N VAL A 12 -36.16 -5.96 7.44
CA VAL A 12 -36.03 -6.23 6.00
C VAL A 12 -37.36 -6.71 5.41
N ASP A 13 -38.15 -7.49 6.14
CA ASP A 13 -39.39 -8.07 5.57
C ASP A 13 -40.47 -7.03 5.24
N LEU A 14 -40.50 -5.90 5.95
CA LEU A 14 -41.53 -4.86 5.78
C LEU A 14 -41.34 -3.98 4.53
N ILE A 15 -40.12 -3.91 3.98
CA ILE A 15 -39.78 -3.05 2.84
C ILE A 15 -39.72 -3.82 1.52
N LEU A 16 -39.69 -5.15 1.55
CA LEU A 16 -39.57 -5.97 0.33
C LEU A 16 -40.83 -5.97 -0.54
N ASP A 17 -41.96 -5.52 0.00
CA ASP A 17 -43.24 -5.44 -0.72
C ASP A 17 -43.42 -4.09 -1.45
N GLN A 18 -42.48 -3.15 -1.28
CA GLN A 18 -42.43 -1.90 -2.03
C GLN A 18 -41.74 -2.11 -3.39
N PRO A 19 -41.95 -1.21 -4.38
CA PRO A 19 -41.10 -1.20 -5.57
C PRO A 19 -39.66 -0.87 -5.19
N SER A 20 -38.71 -1.38 -5.98
CA SER A 20 -37.29 -1.09 -5.77
C SER A 20 -37.06 0.42 -5.73
N PRO A 21 -36.32 0.95 -4.72
CA PRO A 21 -35.97 2.36 -4.70
C PRO A 21 -34.92 2.73 -5.77
N PHE A 22 -34.39 1.73 -6.49
CA PHE A 22 -33.30 1.91 -7.44
C PHE A 22 -33.73 1.65 -8.88
N VAL A 23 -33.94 2.74 -9.62
CA VAL A 23 -34.19 2.73 -11.07
C VAL A 23 -32.91 3.03 -11.84
N ASN A 24 -32.75 2.36 -12.99
CA ASN A 24 -31.64 2.56 -13.94
C ASN A 24 -30.21 2.35 -13.37
N LEU A 25 -30.04 1.45 -12.40
CA LEU A 25 -28.71 1.10 -11.91
C LEU A 25 -27.89 0.36 -12.98
N LYS A 26 -26.64 0.80 -13.17
CA LYS A 26 -25.63 0.05 -13.94
C LYS A 26 -24.95 -1.02 -13.10
N SER A 27 -24.69 -0.72 -11.82
CA SER A 27 -24.06 -1.66 -10.90
C SER A 27 -24.41 -1.37 -9.44
N LEU A 28 -24.59 -2.42 -8.65
CA LEU A 28 -24.72 -2.37 -7.20
C LEU A 28 -23.58 -3.17 -6.55
N LYS A 29 -22.77 -2.49 -5.73
CA LYS A 29 -21.72 -3.12 -4.92
C LYS A 29 -22.09 -3.04 -3.45
N VAL A 30 -22.05 -4.18 -2.76
CA VAL A 30 -22.27 -4.26 -1.31
C VAL A 30 -20.93 -4.59 -0.66
N TYR A 31 -20.49 -3.74 0.26
CA TYR A 31 -19.24 -3.90 0.98
C TYR A 31 -19.47 -4.52 2.35
N PRO A 32 -18.50 -5.30 2.87
CA PRO A 32 -18.61 -5.87 4.20
C PRO A 32 -18.52 -4.75 5.25
N GLU A 33 -19.21 -4.95 6.37
CA GLU A 33 -19.13 -4.02 7.50
C GLU A 33 -17.67 -3.85 7.96
N ARG A 34 -17.25 -2.60 8.16
CA ARG A 34 -15.96 -2.28 8.76
C ARG A 34 -16.02 -2.71 10.22
N GLU A 35 -15.24 -3.72 10.60
CA GLU A 35 -15.19 -4.18 12.00
C GLU A 35 -14.76 -3.02 12.91
N CYS A 36 -15.65 -2.60 13.81
CA CYS A 36 -15.24 -1.90 15.01
C CYS A 36 -14.30 -2.83 15.79
N GLN A 37 -13.15 -2.32 16.20
CA GLN A 37 -12.09 -3.04 16.92
C GLN A 37 -12.64 -3.96 18.02
N GLY A 38 -12.83 -5.24 17.69
CA GLY A 38 -13.39 -6.21 18.61
C GLY A 38 -13.26 -7.60 18.01
N LYS A 39 -12.70 -8.54 18.77
CA LYS A 39 -12.34 -9.92 18.40
C LYS A 39 -13.55 -10.81 18.03
N ARG A 40 -14.49 -10.34 17.21
CA ARG A 40 -15.55 -11.20 16.68
C ARG A 40 -15.05 -11.86 15.41
N ALA A 41 -15.17 -13.18 15.36
CA ALA A 41 -14.96 -13.92 14.12
C ALA A 41 -15.88 -13.32 13.04
N PRO A 42 -15.36 -13.09 11.82
CA PRO A 42 -16.14 -12.52 10.74
C PRO A 42 -17.35 -13.42 10.48
N LYS A 43 -18.56 -12.91 10.71
CA LYS A 43 -19.78 -13.61 10.30
C LYS A 43 -19.84 -13.55 8.78
N LYS A 44 -19.93 -14.71 8.13
CA LYS A 44 -20.21 -14.80 6.70
C LYS A 44 -21.65 -14.33 6.47
N VAL A 45 -21.81 -13.04 6.17
CA VAL A 45 -23.12 -12.47 5.83
C VAL A 45 -23.43 -12.85 4.39
N THR A 46 -24.52 -13.59 4.21
CA THR A 46 -25.06 -13.91 2.88
C THR A 46 -26.34 -13.12 2.70
N MET A 47 -26.43 -12.32 1.64
CA MET A 47 -27.65 -11.59 1.31
C MET A 47 -28.75 -12.58 0.89
N SER A 48 -29.99 -12.34 1.33
CA SER A 48 -31.13 -13.16 0.91
C SER A 48 -31.48 -12.92 -0.56
N THR A 49 -31.97 -13.95 -1.24
CA THR A 49 -32.41 -13.84 -2.65
C THR A 49 -33.54 -12.82 -2.81
N LYS A 50 -34.46 -12.76 -1.84
CA LYS A 50 -35.60 -11.83 -1.85
C LYS A 50 -35.15 -10.36 -1.76
N LEU A 51 -34.16 -10.07 -0.92
CA LEU A 51 -33.59 -8.72 -0.83
C LEU A 51 -32.81 -8.37 -2.10
N LYS A 52 -32.04 -9.31 -2.64
CA LYS A 52 -31.31 -9.10 -3.90
C LYS A 52 -32.28 -8.80 -5.06
N SER A 53 -33.38 -9.55 -5.18
CA SER A 53 -34.36 -9.30 -6.24
C SER A 53 -35.01 -7.93 -6.06
N PHE A 54 -35.46 -7.59 -4.85
CA PHE A 54 -36.02 -6.27 -4.54
C PHE A 54 -35.06 -5.13 -4.93
N LEU A 55 -33.76 -5.24 -4.61
CA LEU A 55 -32.78 -4.19 -4.92
C LEU A 55 -32.50 -4.00 -6.42
N LEU A 56 -32.83 -4.99 -7.25
CA LEU A 56 -32.51 -5.00 -8.68
C LEU A 56 -33.75 -5.00 -9.58
N ASP A 57 -34.95 -5.10 -9.00
CA ASP A 57 -36.21 -5.32 -9.70
C ASP A 57 -36.47 -4.25 -10.78
N SER A 58 -36.18 -2.99 -10.46
CA SER A 58 -36.38 -1.86 -11.38
C SER A 58 -35.14 -1.52 -12.23
N SER A 59 -34.14 -2.41 -12.25
CA SER A 59 -32.87 -2.21 -12.97
C SER A 59 -32.41 -3.50 -13.69
N PRO A 60 -33.18 -3.98 -14.68
CA PRO A 60 -32.79 -5.15 -15.48
C PRO A 60 -31.45 -4.89 -16.20
N GLY A 61 -30.52 -5.84 -16.09
CA GLY A 61 -29.16 -5.71 -16.63
C GLY A 61 -28.13 -5.09 -15.67
N SER A 62 -28.54 -4.66 -14.47
CA SER A 62 -27.61 -4.19 -13.44
C SER A 62 -26.66 -5.29 -12.96
N THR A 63 -25.38 -4.97 -12.83
CA THR A 63 -24.38 -5.88 -12.25
C THR A 63 -24.44 -5.81 -10.72
N PHE A 64 -24.75 -6.93 -10.07
CA PHE A 64 -24.69 -7.05 -8.61
C PHE A 64 -23.38 -7.71 -8.18
N THR A 65 -22.67 -7.11 -7.22
CA THR A 65 -21.42 -7.67 -6.68
C THR A 65 -21.36 -7.53 -5.16
N MET A 66 -21.15 -8.64 -4.47
CA MET A 66 -20.82 -8.65 -3.05
C MET A 66 -19.29 -8.66 -2.92
N VAL A 67 -18.72 -7.64 -2.28
CA VAL A 67 -17.28 -7.51 -2.10
C VAL A 67 -16.88 -8.28 -0.84
N SER A 68 -15.82 -9.10 -0.90
CA SER A 68 -15.35 -9.83 0.28
C SER A 68 -14.47 -8.95 1.18
N ARG A 69 -14.33 -9.33 2.46
CA ARG A 69 -13.45 -8.63 3.39
C ARG A 69 -12.00 -8.72 2.93
N GLU A 70 -11.61 -9.87 2.40
CA GLU A 70 -10.28 -10.13 1.87
C GLU A 70 -9.97 -9.26 0.66
N GLU A 71 -10.96 -8.97 -0.20
CA GLU A 71 -10.78 -8.07 -1.36
C GLU A 71 -10.50 -6.64 -0.88
N VAL A 72 -11.25 -6.15 0.12
CA VAL A 72 -11.02 -4.82 0.72
C VAL A 72 -9.66 -4.75 1.41
N GLU A 73 -9.28 -5.80 2.15
CA GLU A 73 -8.00 -5.84 2.87
C GLU A 73 -6.81 -5.93 1.91
N ALA A 74 -6.90 -6.74 0.86
CA ALA A 74 -5.88 -6.83 -0.18
C ALA A 74 -5.69 -5.47 -0.88
N GLN A 75 -6.78 -4.77 -1.20
CA GLN A 75 -6.70 -3.43 -1.79
C GLN A 75 -5.99 -2.44 -0.85
N LYS A 76 -6.37 -2.41 0.42
CA LYS A 76 -5.72 -1.55 1.43
C LYS A 76 -4.21 -1.83 1.53
N LEU A 77 -3.82 -3.11 1.55
CA LEU A 77 -2.41 -3.49 1.61
C LEU A 77 -1.64 -3.05 0.37
N MET A 78 -2.25 -3.13 -0.82
CA MET A 78 -1.61 -2.62 -2.06
C MET A 78 -1.37 -1.11 -1.99
N ASP A 79 -2.35 -0.35 -1.52
CA ASP A 79 -2.20 1.10 -1.39
C ASP A 79 -1.08 1.46 -0.39
N GLU A 80 -1.00 0.74 0.73
CA GLU A 80 0.08 0.90 1.72
C GLU A 80 1.46 0.53 1.15
N VAL A 81 1.54 -0.55 0.35
CA VAL A 81 2.79 -0.96 -0.30
C VAL A 81 3.26 0.10 -1.29
N ARG A 82 2.35 0.69 -2.09
CA ARG A 82 2.69 1.75 -3.05
C ARG A 82 3.34 2.95 -2.37
N VAL A 83 2.73 3.44 -1.28
CA VAL A 83 3.26 4.57 -0.49
C VAL A 83 4.65 4.26 0.09
N LEU A 84 4.86 3.02 0.57
CA LEU A 84 6.16 2.61 1.10
C LEU A 84 7.25 2.52 0.03
N LEU A 85 6.90 2.09 -1.18
CA LEU A 85 7.83 2.04 -2.32
C LEU A 85 8.21 3.44 -2.79
N GLU A 86 7.23 4.36 -2.92
CA GLU A 86 7.48 5.77 -3.23
C GLU A 86 8.44 6.41 -2.21
N LYS A 87 8.24 6.13 -0.91
CA LYS A 87 9.14 6.62 0.15
C LYS A 87 10.55 6.04 0.04
N THR A 88 10.69 4.82 -0.46
CA THR A 88 11.97 4.12 -0.60
C THR A 88 12.75 4.59 -1.83
N ASN A 89 12.06 4.94 -2.92
CA ASN A 89 12.67 5.41 -4.16
C ASN A 89 12.84 6.95 -4.23
N GLY A 90 11.91 7.72 -3.65
CA GLY A 90 11.84 9.19 -3.79
C GLY A 90 12.97 9.99 -3.13
N LYS A 91 13.73 9.38 -2.20
CA LYS A 91 14.83 10.09 -1.50
C LYS A 91 16.19 10.00 -2.18
N SER A 92 16.33 9.23 -3.27
CA SER A 92 17.61 9.06 -3.97
C SER A 92 18.04 10.32 -4.78
N LYS A 93 17.11 11.19 -5.19
CA LYS A 93 17.43 12.34 -6.06
C LYS A 93 18.00 13.57 -5.34
N THR A 94 17.73 13.75 -4.04
CA THR A 94 18.10 15.00 -3.35
C THR A 94 19.58 15.07 -2.96
N ASN A 95 20.24 13.92 -2.72
CA ASN A 95 21.61 13.92 -2.20
C ASN A 95 22.69 13.99 -3.30
N ARG A 96 22.38 13.58 -4.53
CA ARG A 96 23.34 13.68 -5.65
C ARG A 96 23.64 15.14 -6.05
N ALA A 97 22.67 16.04 -5.83
CA ALA A 97 22.83 17.46 -6.12
C ALA A 97 23.70 18.20 -5.07
N GLN A 98 23.75 17.72 -3.82
CA GLN A 98 24.55 18.36 -2.77
C GLN A 98 26.03 17.97 -2.81
N LEU A 99 26.38 16.76 -3.29
CA LEU A 99 27.76 16.33 -3.42
C LEU A 99 28.52 17.06 -4.55
N GLU A 100 27.81 17.45 -5.62
CA GLU A 100 28.39 18.12 -6.80
C GLU A 100 28.69 19.62 -6.59
N GLN A 101 28.09 20.28 -5.59
CA GLN A 101 28.28 21.73 -5.35
C GLN A 101 29.53 22.08 -4.52
N GLY A 102 30.26 21.10 -3.97
CA GLY A 102 31.41 21.35 -3.07
C GLY A 102 32.74 21.70 -3.74
N LYS A 103 32.79 21.90 -5.07
CA LYS A 103 34.05 22.05 -5.82
C LYS A 103 34.29 23.47 -6.31
N THR A 104 34.50 24.42 -5.38
CA THR A 104 35.13 25.72 -5.71
C THR A 104 36.30 25.98 -4.76
N ILE A 105 37.53 25.82 -5.25
CA ILE A 105 38.78 26.01 -4.50
C ILE A 105 39.31 27.42 -4.81
N VAL A 106 39.40 28.29 -3.79
CA VAL A 106 40.29 29.46 -3.79
C VAL A 106 41.12 29.48 -2.50
N GLY A 107 42.42 29.73 -2.66
CA GLY A 107 43.49 29.45 -1.70
C GLY A 107 43.87 30.58 -0.74
N SER A 108 44.41 30.19 0.42
CA SER A 108 45.43 30.90 1.21
C SER A 108 45.79 30.01 2.43
N HIS A 109 47.05 30.04 2.87
CA HIS A 109 47.68 28.99 3.68
C HIS A 109 47.30 28.96 5.16
N GLU A 110 46.67 30.01 5.73
CA GLU A 110 46.13 30.00 7.11
C GLU A 110 44.69 29.46 7.21
N HIS A 111 43.95 29.39 6.10
CA HIS A 111 42.60 28.82 6.06
C HIS A 111 42.56 27.28 6.01
N LYS A 112 43.70 26.60 5.98
CA LYS A 112 43.75 25.15 5.80
C LYS A 112 43.23 24.38 7.02
N LYS A 113 43.47 24.86 8.25
CA LYS A 113 43.06 24.17 9.48
C LYS A 113 41.55 24.30 9.77
N LEU A 114 40.99 25.51 9.58
CA LEU A 114 39.54 25.77 9.65
C LEU A 114 38.77 25.01 8.56
N LYS A 115 39.28 24.99 7.31
CA LYS A 115 38.70 24.20 6.22
C LYS A 115 38.72 22.70 6.46
N ILE A 116 39.69 22.17 7.20
CA ILE A 116 39.73 20.74 7.56
C ILE A 116 38.65 20.42 8.59
N GLY A 117 38.48 21.27 9.61
CA GLY A 117 37.43 21.13 10.62
C GLY A 117 36.03 21.18 10.02
N GLU A 118 35.76 22.17 9.16
CA GLU A 118 34.48 22.30 8.44
C GLU A 118 34.22 21.10 7.53
N LYS A 119 35.22 20.68 6.74
CA LYS A 119 35.11 19.46 5.90
C LYS A 119 34.84 18.20 6.72
N MET A 120 35.44 18.09 7.91
CA MET A 120 35.24 16.93 8.77
C MET A 120 33.81 16.90 9.33
N VAL A 121 33.24 18.04 9.70
CA VAL A 121 31.83 18.15 10.13
C VAL A 121 30.87 17.85 8.97
N ASP A 122 31.16 18.33 7.76
CA ASP A 122 30.37 18.01 6.56
C ASP A 122 30.43 16.51 6.20
N ILE A 123 31.61 15.89 6.34
CA ILE A 123 31.78 14.45 6.13
C ILE A 123 31.03 13.64 7.19
N MET A 124 31.16 14.01 8.47
CA MET A 124 30.47 13.31 9.56
C MET A 124 28.95 13.42 9.43
N SER A 125 28.42 14.62 9.18
CA SER A 125 26.99 14.83 8.97
C SER A 125 26.48 14.13 7.71
N GLY A 126 27.28 14.08 6.64
CA GLY A 126 27.00 13.29 5.44
C GLY A 126 26.94 11.78 5.72
N CYS A 127 27.89 11.25 6.50
CA CYS A 127 27.93 9.83 6.90
C CYS A 127 26.74 9.45 7.80
N GLU A 128 26.43 10.26 8.82
CA GLU A 128 25.29 10.02 9.71
C GLU A 128 23.96 10.06 8.95
N ASN A 129 23.78 11.03 8.06
CA ASN A 129 22.60 11.14 7.22
C ASN A 129 22.48 9.93 6.26
N THR A 130 23.60 9.46 5.70
CA THR A 130 23.61 8.29 4.81
C THR A 130 23.25 7.02 5.58
N GLY A 131 23.77 6.83 6.79
CA GLY A 131 23.44 5.70 7.67
C GLY A 131 21.98 5.68 8.11
N LEU A 132 21.41 6.84 8.47
CA LEU A 132 19.98 6.98 8.79
C LEU A 132 19.10 6.67 7.57
N GLN A 133 19.49 7.12 6.38
CA GLN A 133 18.75 6.84 5.15
C GLN A 133 18.80 5.36 4.77
N LEU A 134 19.97 4.72 4.88
CA LEU A 134 20.13 3.29 4.63
C LEU A 134 19.25 2.47 5.58
N SER A 135 19.30 2.79 6.89
CA SER A 135 18.46 2.14 7.90
C SER A 135 16.97 2.30 7.61
N GLN A 136 16.53 3.50 7.18
CA GLN A 136 15.14 3.74 6.80
C GLN A 136 14.72 2.95 5.55
N ARG A 137 15.61 2.80 4.56
CA ARG A 137 15.34 2.01 3.35
C ARG A 137 15.22 0.52 3.68
N ILE A 138 16.08 0.00 4.54
CA ILE A 138 16.01 -1.39 5.03
C ILE A 138 14.67 -1.63 5.75
N GLU A 139 14.30 -0.76 6.69
CA GLU A 139 13.05 -0.89 7.45
C GLU A 139 11.80 -0.79 6.55
N ASN A 140 11.80 0.13 5.59
CA ASN A 140 10.71 0.23 4.62
C ASN A 140 10.60 -1.04 3.76
N THR A 141 11.72 -1.57 3.28
CA THR A 141 11.76 -2.79 2.47
C THR A 141 11.23 -3.99 3.25
N ARG A 142 11.61 -4.11 4.53
CA ARG A 142 11.08 -5.13 5.46
C ARG A 142 9.56 -5.01 5.63
N ARG A 143 9.04 -3.78 5.78
CA ARG A 143 7.59 -3.52 5.87
C ARG A 143 6.85 -3.90 4.60
N VAL A 144 7.40 -3.56 3.43
CA VAL A 144 6.83 -3.95 2.13
C VAL A 144 6.74 -5.47 2.03
N LEU A 145 7.83 -6.18 2.33
CA LEU A 145 7.87 -7.63 2.25
C LEU A 145 6.81 -8.30 3.16
N SER A 146 6.69 -7.83 4.41
CA SER A 146 5.67 -8.34 5.34
C SER A 146 4.24 -8.13 4.84
N LYS A 147 3.96 -6.97 4.21
CA LYS A 147 2.64 -6.69 3.63
C LYS A 147 2.37 -7.55 2.38
N LEU A 148 3.37 -7.76 1.52
CA LEU A 148 3.27 -8.64 0.37
C LEU A 148 2.97 -10.09 0.80
N GLN A 149 3.66 -10.60 1.82
CA GLN A 149 3.38 -11.93 2.38
C GLN A 149 1.94 -12.06 2.90
N ARG A 150 1.46 -11.05 3.65
CA ARG A 150 0.06 -11.02 4.11
C ARG A 150 -0.91 -11.04 2.94
N MET A 151 -0.62 -10.29 1.88
CA MET A 151 -1.46 -10.25 0.69
C MET A 151 -1.49 -11.60 -0.05
N THR A 152 -0.35 -12.30 -0.15
CA THR A 152 -0.29 -13.67 -0.70
C THR A 152 -1.19 -14.62 0.07
N VAL A 153 -1.25 -14.52 1.41
CA VAL A 153 -2.17 -15.31 2.24
C VAL A 153 -3.63 -14.91 2.01
N LEU A 154 -3.94 -13.63 1.78
CA LEU A 154 -5.31 -13.22 1.45
C LEU A 154 -5.76 -13.74 0.09
N LEU A 155 -4.85 -13.87 -0.88
CA LEU A 155 -5.19 -14.37 -2.21
C LEU A 155 -5.66 -15.81 -2.22
N THR A 156 -5.18 -16.65 -1.31
CA THR A 156 -5.64 -18.05 -1.20
C THR A 156 -7.10 -18.15 -0.74
N LYS A 157 -7.65 -17.07 -0.17
CA LYS A 157 -9.04 -16.96 0.29
C LYS A 157 -9.96 -16.31 -0.74
N LEU A 158 -9.42 -15.77 -1.83
CA LEU A 158 -10.18 -15.10 -2.88
C LEU A 158 -10.52 -16.05 -4.04
N PRO A 159 -11.66 -15.84 -4.73
CA PRO A 159 -11.96 -16.56 -5.97
C PRO A 159 -10.89 -16.33 -7.04
N ALA A 160 -10.60 -17.34 -7.86
CA ALA A 160 -9.54 -17.30 -8.88
C ALA A 160 -9.63 -16.09 -9.84
N SER A 161 -10.85 -15.70 -10.25
CA SER A 161 -11.06 -14.55 -11.14
C SER A 161 -10.71 -13.21 -10.50
N LYS A 162 -10.76 -13.12 -9.17
CA LYS A 162 -10.38 -11.94 -8.40
C LYS A 162 -8.90 -11.98 -8.04
N SER A 163 -8.40 -13.14 -7.61
CA SER A 163 -7.00 -13.30 -7.22
C SER A 163 -6.03 -13.06 -8.39
N ALA A 164 -6.36 -13.46 -9.61
CA ALA A 164 -5.52 -13.27 -10.79
C ALA A 164 -5.13 -11.79 -11.03
N LYS A 165 -6.05 -10.85 -10.75
CA LYS A 165 -5.79 -9.41 -10.88
C LYS A 165 -4.73 -8.92 -9.90
N PHE A 166 -4.85 -9.35 -8.65
CA PHE A 166 -3.89 -9.02 -7.60
C PHE A 166 -2.56 -9.76 -7.80
N GLN A 167 -2.59 -11.00 -8.28
CA GLN A 167 -1.38 -11.82 -8.44
C GLN A 167 -0.39 -11.21 -9.43
N THR A 168 -0.90 -10.65 -10.54
CA THR A 168 -0.06 -9.91 -11.49
C THR A 168 0.62 -8.70 -10.83
N CYS A 169 -0.13 -7.96 -10.00
CA CYS A 169 0.40 -6.84 -9.23
C CYS A 169 1.47 -7.29 -8.22
N ILE A 170 1.20 -8.37 -7.48
CA ILE A 170 2.13 -8.91 -6.49
C ILE A 170 3.44 -9.36 -7.12
N SER A 171 3.39 -10.07 -8.26
CA SER A 171 4.60 -10.49 -8.97
C SER A 171 5.45 -9.28 -9.39
N SER A 172 4.83 -8.22 -9.92
CA SER A 172 5.54 -6.98 -10.25
C SER A 172 6.17 -6.32 -9.01
N LEU A 173 5.45 -6.28 -7.90
CA LEU A 173 5.95 -5.69 -6.66
C LEU A 173 7.10 -6.48 -6.05
N TYR A 174 7.07 -7.82 -6.14
CA TYR A 174 8.20 -8.65 -5.72
C TYR A 174 9.45 -8.40 -6.57
N ALA A 175 9.30 -8.20 -7.89
CA ALA A 175 10.42 -7.84 -8.76
C ALA A 175 11.04 -6.49 -8.36
N GLU A 176 10.21 -5.46 -8.12
CA GLU A 176 10.67 -4.14 -7.68
C GLU A 176 11.38 -4.19 -6.31
N VAL A 177 10.86 -5.00 -5.37
CA VAL A 177 11.55 -5.25 -4.09
C VAL A 177 12.91 -5.94 -4.32
N GLY A 178 12.99 -6.86 -5.28
CA GLY A 178 14.23 -7.50 -5.68
C GLY A 178 15.27 -6.50 -6.18
N ASP A 179 14.86 -5.56 -7.02
CA ASP A 179 15.74 -4.48 -7.52
C ASP A 179 16.23 -3.57 -6.39
N ILE A 180 15.34 -3.22 -5.44
CA ILE A 180 15.70 -2.44 -4.25
C ILE A 180 16.72 -3.20 -3.38
N LEU A 181 16.52 -4.50 -3.17
CA LEU A 181 17.44 -5.34 -2.38
C LEU A 181 18.81 -5.43 -3.04
N ASN A 182 18.88 -5.57 -4.36
CA ASN A 182 20.14 -5.57 -5.11
C ASN A 182 20.87 -4.23 -4.93
N HIS A 183 20.16 -3.10 -5.09
CA HIS A 183 20.74 -1.78 -4.84
C HIS A 183 21.24 -1.62 -3.39
N LEU A 184 20.50 -2.14 -2.40
CA LEU A 184 20.92 -2.08 -1.00
C LEU A 184 22.19 -2.89 -0.76
N LYS A 185 22.28 -4.08 -1.38
CA LYS A 185 23.47 -4.92 -1.32
C LYS A 185 24.69 -4.20 -1.89
N ASP A 186 24.55 -3.51 -3.03
CA ASP A 186 25.64 -2.72 -3.60
C ASP A 186 26.09 -1.61 -2.64
N CYS A 187 25.14 -0.88 -2.03
CA CYS A 187 25.47 0.15 -1.03
C CYS A 187 26.22 -0.40 0.19
N LEU A 188 25.88 -1.59 0.66
CA LEU A 188 26.56 -2.24 1.79
C LEU A 188 27.98 -2.68 1.43
N ASN A 189 28.16 -3.25 0.23
CA ASN A 189 29.48 -3.68 -0.25
C ASN A 189 30.45 -2.49 -0.44
N PHE A 190 29.94 -1.31 -0.83
CA PHE A 190 30.76 -0.09 -0.88
C PHE A 190 31.25 0.39 0.50
N GLN A 191 30.55 0.06 1.59
CA GLN A 191 30.97 0.42 2.95
C GLN A 191 32.01 -0.55 3.54
N GLU A 192 32.11 -1.79 3.06
CA GLU A 192 33.12 -2.75 3.55
C GLU A 192 34.50 -2.57 2.90
N GLN A 193 34.61 -1.78 1.83
CA GLN A 193 35.87 -1.54 1.10
C GLN A 193 36.53 -0.18 1.38
N SER A 194 35.94 0.66 2.25
CA SER A 194 36.49 1.97 2.68
C SER A 194 36.95 1.93 4.13
#